data_AF-A0A2V2N8G3-F1
#
_entry.id   AF-A0A2V2N8G3-F1
#
_cell.length_a   1.000
_cell.length_b   1.000
_cell.length_c   1.000
_cell.angle_alpha   90.00
_cell.angle_beta   90.00
_cell.angle_gamma   90.00
#
_symmetry.space_group_name_H-M   'P 1'
#
loop_
_entity.id
_entity.type
_entity.pdbx_description
1 polymer ?
#
loop_
_entity_poly.entity_id
_entity_poly.type
_entity_poly.pdbx_seq_one_letter_code
_entity_poly.pdbx_strand_id
1 'polypeptide(L)'
;MCQYHKCQTRRTAEYNARGTLLSEGYSVFRVTERQGGIPNLFHLIAWREDSGILFVRTGSSRMSAHSFNKQVERLSLYVRTSWFPGDVQFWIAKGGEWDKYQILPGGAIPILEEESE
;
A
#
# COMPACT_ATOMS: atom_id res chain seq x y z
N MET A 1 4.33 27.70 -17.75
CA MET A 1 3.93 26.74 -16.70
C MET A 1 3.64 25.40 -17.36
N CYS A 2 4.55 24.43 -17.27
CA CYS A 2 4.32 23.08 -17.78
C CYS A 2 4.14 22.16 -16.57
N GLN A 3 2.91 21.71 -16.30
CA GLN A 3 2.64 20.66 -15.33
C GLN A 3 3.16 19.33 -15.87
N TYR A 4 4.37 18.96 -15.46
CA TYR A 4 4.91 17.62 -15.68
C TYR A 4 4.07 16.62 -14.88
N HIS A 5 3.15 15.92 -15.55
CA HIS A 5 2.59 14.68 -15.02
C HIS A 5 3.71 13.64 -14.94
N LYS A 6 4.39 13.60 -13.78
CA LYS A 6 5.47 12.65 -13.50
C LYS A 6 4.91 11.23 -13.61
N CYS A 7 5.40 10.45 -14.57
CA CYS A 7 5.12 9.03 -14.70
C CYS A 7 5.62 8.30 -13.45
N GLN A 8 4.75 8.08 -12.46
CA GLN A 8 5.11 7.29 -11.29
C GLN A 8 5.16 5.80 -11.68
N THR A 9 6.37 5.29 -11.87
CA THR A 9 6.59 3.85 -12.04
C THR A 9 6.35 3.12 -10.72
N ARG A 10 6.16 1.80 -10.76
CA ARG A 10 5.98 0.97 -9.54
C ARG A 10 7.09 1.20 -8.51
N ARG A 11 8.34 1.38 -8.96
CA ARG A 11 9.51 1.66 -8.09
C ARG A 11 9.42 3.03 -7.43
N THR A 12 8.92 4.03 -8.16
CA THR A 12 8.71 5.38 -7.64
C THR A 12 7.60 5.42 -6.61
N ALA A 13 6.50 4.70 -6.85
CA ALA A 13 5.39 4.61 -5.89
C ALA A 13 5.85 3.98 -4.56
N GLU A 14 6.57 2.86 -4.61
CA GLU A 14 7.12 2.22 -3.41
C GLU A 14 8.08 3.14 -2.63
N TYR A 15 8.97 3.86 -3.33
CA TYR A 15 9.90 4.80 -2.69
C TYR A 15 9.16 5.97 -2.03
N ASN A 16 8.15 6.52 -2.70
CA ASN A 16 7.35 7.62 -2.19
C ASN A 16 6.51 7.18 -0.97
N ALA A 17 5.89 6.01 -1.02
CA ALA A 17 5.11 5.48 0.11
C ALA A 17 5.99 5.28 1.34
N ARG A 18 7.22 4.80 1.15
CA ARG A 18 8.22 4.73 2.23
C ARG A 18 8.53 6.12 2.79
N GLY A 19 8.70 7.12 1.93
CA GLY A 19 8.93 8.51 2.36
C GLY A 19 7.78 9.03 3.22
N THR A 20 6.54 8.83 2.79
CA THR A 20 5.32 9.19 3.54
C THR A 20 5.29 8.54 4.92
N LEU A 21 5.48 7.22 4.99
CA LEU A 21 5.50 6.49 6.27
C LEU A 21 6.61 6.97 7.21
N LEU A 22 7.81 7.23 6.68
CA LEU A 22 8.92 7.77 7.47
C LEU A 22 8.61 9.17 8.02
N SER A 23 7.98 10.04 7.23
CA SER A 23 7.58 11.38 7.71
C SER A 23 6.46 11.34 8.75
N GLU A 24 5.62 10.31 8.72
CA GLU A 24 4.58 10.04 9.72
C GLU A 24 5.13 9.36 11.00
N GLY A 25 6.45 9.16 11.08
CA GLY A 25 7.14 8.60 12.25
C GLY A 25 7.20 7.08 12.31
N TYR A 26 6.84 6.39 11.22
CA TYR A 26 6.98 4.93 11.16
C TYR A 26 8.42 4.51 10.93
N SER A 27 8.81 3.40 11.55
CA SER A 27 9.93 2.60 11.07
C SER A 27 9.48 1.75 9.88
N VAL A 28 10.28 1.66 8.81
CA VAL A 28 9.86 1.02 7.56
C VAL A 28 10.90 0.05 7.01
N PHE A 29 10.52 -1.21 6.84
CA PHE A 29 11.24 -2.22 6.08
C PHE A 29 10.69 -2.38 4.68
N ARG A 30 11.61 -2.55 3.72
CA ARG A 30 11.30 -2.84 2.33
C ARG A 30 11.36 -4.35 2.10
N VAL A 31 10.31 -4.92 1.53
CA VAL A 31 10.27 -6.35 1.18
C VAL A 31 10.91 -6.54 -0.19
N THR A 32 12.14 -7.03 -0.21
CA THR A 32 12.91 -7.24 -1.45
C THR A 32 12.77 -8.65 -2.02
N GLU A 33 12.40 -9.63 -1.20
CA GLU A 33 12.37 -11.03 -1.58
C GLU A 33 11.19 -11.37 -2.48
N ARG A 34 11.48 -12.03 -3.60
CA ARG A 34 10.50 -12.59 -4.54
C ARG A 34 10.54 -14.10 -4.40
N GLN A 35 9.54 -14.71 -3.79
CA GLN A 35 9.45 -16.17 -3.81
C GLN A 35 9.05 -16.63 -5.21
N GLY A 36 9.97 -17.33 -5.91
CA GLY A 36 9.66 -18.17 -7.07
C GLY A 36 8.89 -17.49 -8.22
N GLY A 37 9.27 -16.27 -8.62
CA GLY A 37 8.59 -15.55 -9.71
C GLY A 37 7.21 -14.99 -9.38
N ILE A 38 6.73 -15.19 -8.14
CA ILE A 38 5.48 -14.62 -7.64
C ILE A 38 5.75 -13.17 -7.20
N PRO A 39 4.93 -12.19 -7.63
CA PRO A 39 5.04 -10.83 -7.13
C PRO A 39 4.84 -10.79 -5.61
N ASN A 40 5.73 -10.06 -4.92
CA ASN A 40 5.69 -9.85 -3.47
C ASN A 40 4.28 -9.50 -3.03
N LEU A 41 3.82 -10.10 -1.93
CA LEU A 41 2.50 -9.80 -1.40
C LEU A 41 2.44 -8.37 -0.87
N PHE A 42 3.48 -7.94 -0.16
CA PHE A 42 3.65 -6.58 0.33
C PHE A 42 4.92 -5.97 -0.26
N HIS A 43 4.94 -4.66 -0.39
CA HIS A 43 6.14 -3.93 -0.79
C HIS A 43 6.87 -3.36 0.45
N LEU A 44 6.11 -2.92 1.46
CA LEU A 44 6.64 -2.34 2.68
C LEU A 44 5.99 -2.97 3.91
N ILE A 45 6.74 -3.02 5.00
CA ILE A 45 6.27 -3.33 6.35
C ILE A 45 6.67 -2.14 7.20
N ALA A 46 5.71 -1.52 7.86
CA ALA A 46 5.90 -0.36 8.71
C ALA A 46 5.40 -0.64 10.12
N TRP A 47 5.97 0.01 11.13
CA TRP A 47 5.46 -0.06 12.49
C TRP A 47 5.81 1.21 13.26
N ARG A 48 4.96 1.53 14.23
CA ARG A 48 5.15 2.58 15.23
C ARG A 48 4.75 1.99 16.59
N GLU A 49 5.29 2.53 17.68
CA GLU A 49 5.14 1.96 19.02
C GLU A 49 3.67 1.88 19.50
N ASP A 50 2.84 2.81 19.02
CA ASP A 50 1.42 3.00 19.36
C ASP A 50 0.43 2.50 18.30
N SER A 51 0.88 2.19 17.08
CA SER A 51 -0.01 1.90 15.94
C SER A 51 0.08 0.46 15.41
N GLY A 52 0.85 -0.41 16.06
CA GLY A 52 1.07 -1.78 15.62
C GLY A 52 1.83 -1.89 14.28
N ILE A 53 1.76 -3.08 13.67
CA ILE A 53 2.41 -3.40 12.40
C ILE A 53 1.46 -3.12 11.24
N LEU A 54 1.97 -2.45 10.21
CA LEU A 54 1.27 -2.10 8.98
C LEU A 54 1.97 -2.73 7.77
N PHE A 55 1.25 -3.57 7.03
CA PHE A 55 1.71 -4.18 5.78
C PHE A 55 1.16 -3.40 4.58
N VAL A 56 2.02 -2.86 3.74
CA VAL A 56 1.62 -1.99 2.63
C VAL A 56 1.93 -2.62 1.28
N ARG A 57 0.88 -2.79 0.47
CA ARG A 57 0.97 -2.97 -0.98
C ARG A 57 0.90 -1.60 -1.64
N THR A 58 1.73 -1.37 -2.66
CA THR A 58 1.63 -0.16 -3.49
C THR A 58 1.21 -0.50 -4.92
N GLY A 59 0.39 0.36 -5.50
CA GLY A 59 -0.06 0.32 -6.89
C GLY A 59 0.07 1.71 -7.54
N SER A 60 -0.33 1.80 -8.80
CA SER A 60 -0.36 3.07 -9.55
C SER A 60 -1.72 3.27 -10.19
N SER A 61 -2.13 4.51 -10.39
CA SER A 61 -3.40 4.88 -11.03
C SER A 61 -3.63 4.31 -12.44
N ARG A 62 -2.56 3.87 -13.13
CA ARG A 62 -2.66 3.16 -14.42
C ARG A 62 -3.17 1.72 -14.31
N MET A 63 -3.38 1.23 -13.09
CA MET A 63 -3.89 -0.11 -12.85
C MET A 63 -5.35 -0.20 -13.28
N SER A 64 -5.71 -1.24 -14.04
CA SER A 64 -7.09 -1.49 -14.41
C SER A 64 -7.94 -1.90 -13.20
N ALA A 65 -9.24 -1.65 -13.25
CA ALA A 65 -10.19 -2.10 -12.21
C ALA A 65 -10.09 -3.63 -11.97
N HIS A 66 -9.91 -4.42 -13.04
CA HIS A 66 -9.68 -5.86 -12.92
C HIS A 66 -8.41 -6.19 -12.13
N SER A 67 -7.31 -5.48 -12.40
CA SER A 67 -6.05 -5.67 -11.68
C SER A 67 -6.17 -5.24 -10.21
N PHE A 68 -6.89 -4.16 -9.92
CA PHE A 68 -7.22 -3.73 -8.56
C PHE A 68 -7.97 -4.82 -7.80
N ASN A 69 -9.10 -5.30 -8.36
CA ASN A 69 -9.93 -6.32 -7.74
C ASN A 69 -9.14 -7.61 -7.47
N LYS A 70 -8.28 -8.03 -8.40
CA LYS A 70 -7.41 -9.19 -8.21
C LYS A 70 -6.40 -9.01 -7.08
N GLN A 71 -5.87 -7.80 -6.89
CA GLN A 71 -4.98 -7.53 -5.75
C GLN A 71 -5.77 -7.51 -4.44
N VAL A 72 -6.94 -6.88 -4.40
CA VAL A 72 -7.82 -6.86 -3.22
C VAL A 72 -8.21 -8.28 -2.82
N GLU A 73 -8.73 -9.08 -3.74
CA GLU A 73 -9.10 -10.47 -3.48
C GLU A 73 -7.93 -11.28 -2.92
N ARG A 74 -6.75 -11.15 -3.54
CA ARG A 74 -5.53 -11.80 -3.06
C ARG A 74 -5.20 -11.37 -1.63
N LEU A 75 -5.15 -10.07 -1.36
CA LEU A 75 -4.80 -9.54 -0.04
C LEU A 75 -5.86 -9.93 1.02
N SER A 76 -7.15 -9.84 0.69
CA SER A 76 -8.26 -10.24 1.57
C SER A 76 -8.21 -11.72 1.93
N LEU A 77 -7.79 -12.59 1.01
CA LEU A 77 -7.57 -14.01 1.31
C LEU A 77 -6.51 -14.18 2.40
N TYR A 78 -5.41 -13.44 2.32
CA TYR A 78 -4.34 -13.50 3.31
C TYR A 78 -4.76 -12.94 4.68
N VAL A 79 -5.52 -11.84 4.70
CA VAL A 79 -6.09 -11.28 5.94
C VAL A 79 -7.03 -12.31 6.58
N ARG A 80 -7.87 -13.00 5.79
CA ARG A 80 -8.79 -14.04 6.28
C ARG A 80 -8.06 -15.21 6.96
N THR A 81 -6.87 -15.56 6.48
CA THR A 81 -6.06 -16.65 7.07
C THR A 81 -5.33 -16.25 8.34
N SER A 82 -5.42 -15.00 8.80
CA SER A 82 -4.78 -14.46 10.00
C SER A 82 -3.27 -14.71 10.10
N TRP A 83 -2.59 -14.79 8.96
CA TRP A 83 -1.15 -15.05 8.89
C TRP A 83 -0.29 -13.83 9.28
N PHE A 84 -0.88 -12.64 9.35
CA PHE A 84 -0.16 -11.39 9.56
C PHE A 84 -0.68 -10.71 10.82
N PRO A 85 0.19 -10.37 11.80
CA PRO A 85 -0.22 -9.82 13.10
C PRO A 85 -0.51 -8.31 13.04
N GLY A 86 -0.93 -7.78 11.90
CA GLY A 86 -1.08 -6.34 11.68
C GLY A 86 -2.02 -5.98 10.55
N ASP A 87 -2.26 -4.68 10.39
CA ASP A 87 -3.16 -4.16 9.38
C ASP A 87 -2.56 -4.29 7.98
N VAL A 88 -3.42 -4.52 7.00
CA VAL A 88 -3.03 -4.55 5.60
C VAL A 88 -3.64 -3.36 4.88
N GLN A 89 -2.80 -2.60 4.18
CA GLN A 89 -3.25 -1.50 3.35
C GLN A 89 -2.78 -1.63 1.90
N PHE A 90 -3.61 -1.13 0.99
CA PHE A 90 -3.28 -1.00 -0.43
C PHE A 90 -3.31 0.47 -0.84
N TRP A 91 -2.16 0.99 -1.25
CA TRP A 91 -1.98 2.40 -1.58
C TRP A 91 -1.82 2.58 -3.09
N ILE A 92 -2.68 3.37 -3.70
CA ILE A 92 -2.65 3.65 -5.14
C ILE A 92 -2.12 5.05 -5.37
N ALA A 93 -0.97 5.16 -6.04
CA ALA A 93 -0.39 6.45 -6.38
C ALA A 93 -1.21 7.13 -7.50
N LYS A 94 -1.73 8.33 -7.25
CA LYS A 94 -2.54 9.11 -8.19
C LYS A 94 -2.05 10.55 -8.25
N GLY A 95 -1.26 10.87 -9.27
CA GLY A 95 -0.91 12.27 -9.59
C GLY A 95 -0.10 13.04 -8.55
N GLY A 96 0.35 12.41 -7.45
CA GLY A 96 0.99 13.08 -6.32
C GLY A 96 0.37 12.72 -4.97
N GLU A 97 -0.86 12.20 -5.01
CA GLU A 97 -1.64 11.77 -3.83
C GLU A 97 -1.73 10.24 -3.75
N TRP A 98 -2.31 9.76 -2.65
CA TRP A 98 -2.54 8.35 -2.37
C TRP A 98 -4.02 8.08 -2.15
N ASP A 99 -4.61 7.22 -3.00
CA ASP A 99 -5.85 6.54 -2.60
C ASP A 99 -5.45 5.36 -1.69
N LYS A 100 -5.69 5.49 -0.39
CA LYS A 100 -5.35 4.47 0.62
C LYS A 100 -6.59 3.62 0.90
N TYR A 101 -6.41 2.30 0.94
CA TYR A 101 -7.46 1.35 1.29
C TYR A 101 -7.00 0.42 2.41
N GLN A 102 -7.83 0.22 3.42
CA GLN A 102 -7.66 -0.87 4.37
C GLN A 102 -8.24 -2.15 3.77
N ILE A 103 -7.46 -3.23 3.84
CA ILE A 103 -7.88 -4.54 3.36
C ILE A 103 -8.42 -5.34 4.53
N LEU A 104 -9.64 -5.82 4.36
CA LEU A 104 -10.36 -6.67 5.29
C LEU A 104 -10.58 -8.06 4.66
N PRO A 105 -10.97 -9.09 5.45
CA PRO A 105 -11.27 -10.42 4.90
C PRO A 105 -12.32 -10.44 3.78
N GLY A 106 -13.22 -9.45 3.76
CA GLY A 106 -14.30 -9.32 2.76
C GLY A 106 -14.01 -8.41 1.57
N GLY A 107 -12.89 -7.67 1.57
CA GLY A 107 -12.60 -6.71 0.50
C GLY A 107 -11.73 -5.54 0.96
N ALA A 108 -11.97 -4.36 0.41
CA ALA A 108 -11.23 -3.15 0.70
C ALA A 108 -12.18 -2.00 1.06
N ILE A 109 -11.83 -1.21 2.07
CA ILE A 109 -12.52 0.04 2.42
C ILE A 109 -11.56 1.23 2.24
N PRO A 110 -12.02 2.37 1.71
CA PRO A 110 -11.19 3.55 1.59
C PRO A 110 -10.86 4.10 2.99
N ILE A 111 -9.61 4.52 3.18
CA ILE A 111 -9.19 5.28 4.36
C ILE A 111 -9.37 6.75 3.99
N LEU A 112 -10.37 7.38 4.58
CA LEU A 112 -10.56 8.82 4.48
C LEU A 112 -9.67 9.44 5.55
N GLU A 113 -8.69 10.27 5.14
CA GLU A 113 -7.97 11.09 6.09
C GLU A 113 -8.94 12.18 6.56
N GLU A 114 -9.43 12.07 7.80
CA GLU A 114 -10.13 13.19 8.43
C GLU A 114 -9.09 14.30 8.63
N GLU A 115 -9.26 15.40 7.90
CA GLU A 115 -8.55 16.65 8.18
C GLU A 115 -8.82 16.98 9.65
N SER A 116 -7.79 16.85 10.48
CA SER A 116 -7.85 17.30 11.87
C SER A 116 -7.85 18.83 11.82
N GLU A 117 -9.01 19.45 12.03
CA GLU A 117 -9.18 20.90 12.23
C GLU A 117 -8.37 21.42 13.43
#